data_AF-A0ABC8T3T1-F1
#
_entry.id   AF-A0ABC8T3T1-F1
#
_cell.length_a   1.000
_cell.length_b   1.000
_cell.length_c   1.000
_cell.angle_alpha   90.00
_cell.angle_beta   90.00
_cell.angle_gamma   90.00
#
_symmetry.space_group_name_H-M   'P 1'
#
loop_
_entity.id
_entity.type
_entity.pdbx_description
1 polymer ?
#
loop_
_entity_poly.entity_id
_entity_poly.type
_entity_poly.pdbx_seq_one_letter_code
_entity_poly.pdbx_strand_id
1 'polypeptide(L)'
;MAVTGVHALYCSAQTQIQSHQTSRYLLLTFTDYGVKVMLNRNVFLVDVVRDDKGRVLKLDSIVGGKLWKGIDMLIFNTWHWWNRRGVGQPWDYIQVGNETYKDMDRMAAFERALNT
;
A
#
# COMPACT_ATOMS: atom_id res chain seq x y z
N MET A 1 42.41 -15.92 -47.61
CA MET A 1 40.99 -15.47 -47.58
C MET A 1 40.71 -15.04 -46.15
N ALA A 2 40.56 -13.74 -45.92
CA ALA A 2 40.33 -13.16 -44.59
C ALA A 2 38.82 -13.05 -44.35
N VAL A 3 38.35 -13.48 -43.18
CA VAL A 3 36.98 -13.30 -42.68
C VAL A 3 37.15 -12.81 -41.24
N THR A 4 37.20 -11.48 -41.05
CA THR A 4 36.12 -10.58 -40.63
C THR A 4 35.55 -10.90 -39.24
N GLY A 5 35.74 -9.93 -38.34
CA GLY A 5 35.44 -10.05 -36.92
C GLY A 5 33.96 -9.97 -36.59
N VAL A 6 33.60 -10.62 -35.48
CA VAL A 6 32.26 -10.60 -34.89
C VAL A 6 32.01 -9.26 -34.22
N HIS A 7 30.92 -8.59 -34.58
CA HIS A 7 30.43 -7.40 -33.90
C HIS A 7 29.25 -7.79 -33.02
N ALA A 8 29.37 -7.59 -31.71
CA ALA A 8 28.28 -7.75 -30.75
C ALA A 8 27.85 -6.36 -30.27
N LEU A 9 26.56 -6.08 -30.35
CA LEU A 9 25.95 -4.91 -29.73
C LEU A 9 25.40 -5.33 -28.37
N TYR A 10 25.79 -4.62 -27.31
CA TYR A 10 25.18 -4.73 -25.99
C TYR A 10 24.33 -3.48 -25.75
N CYS A 11 23.05 -3.66 -25.44
CA CYS A 11 22.21 -2.57 -24.97
C CYS A 11 22.63 -2.20 -23.55
N SER A 12 23.22 -1.03 -23.37
CA SER A 12 23.65 -0.49 -22.08
C SER A 12 22.64 0.48 -21.46
N ALA A 13 21.37 0.45 -21.89
CA ALA A 13 20.36 1.41 -21.45
C ALA A 13 20.21 1.39 -19.92
N GLN A 14 20.85 2.35 -19.26
CA GLN A 14 20.74 2.61 -17.83
C GLN A 14 19.57 3.57 -17.65
N THR A 15 18.49 3.10 -17.05
CA THR A 15 17.36 3.98 -16.73
C THR A 15 17.69 4.81 -15.50
N GLN A 16 17.45 6.11 -15.58
CA GLN A 16 17.62 7.02 -14.45
C GLN A 16 16.39 6.93 -13.52
N ILE A 17 16.62 6.41 -12.30
CA ILE A 17 15.57 6.25 -11.27
C ILE A 17 15.85 7.22 -10.12
N GLN A 18 14.86 8.07 -9.83
CA GLN A 18 14.87 8.92 -8.63
C GLN A 18 13.95 8.31 -7.57
N SER A 19 14.44 8.20 -6.33
CA SER A 19 13.65 7.72 -5.19
C SER A 19 13.33 8.87 -4.21
N HIS A 20 12.10 8.87 -3.71
CA HIS A 20 11.67 9.79 -2.66
C HIS A 20 10.85 9.02 -1.63
N GLN A 21 11.30 9.03 -0.37
CA GLN A 21 10.66 8.31 0.72
C GLN A 21 10.04 9.31 1.70
N THR A 22 8.78 9.04 2.06
CA THR A 22 8.09 9.71 3.16
C THR A 22 7.72 8.70 4.24
N SER A 23 7.14 9.15 5.36
CA SER A 23 6.55 8.25 6.36
C SER A 23 5.36 7.45 5.81
N ARG A 24 4.74 7.87 4.70
CA ARG A 24 3.50 7.28 4.18
C ARG A 24 3.69 6.46 2.89
N TYR A 25 4.69 6.79 2.08
CA TYR A 25 4.92 6.10 0.81
C TYR A 25 6.37 6.24 0.32
N LEU A 26 6.77 5.30 -0.55
CA LEU A 26 7.96 5.38 -1.41
C LEU A 26 7.51 5.75 -2.82
N LEU A 27 8.15 6.73 -3.44
CA LEU A 27 7.94 7.11 -4.83
C LEU A 27 9.20 6.82 -5.64
N LEU A 28 9.05 6.05 -6.72
CA LEU A 28 10.10 5.78 -7.70
C LEU A 28 9.72 6.47 -9.02
N THR A 29 10.59 7.32 -9.53
CA THR A 29 10.39 8.04 -10.81
C THR A 29 11.36 7.51 -11.85
N PHE A 30 10.81 6.92 -12.91
CA PHE A 30 11.55 6.46 -14.08
C PHE A 30 11.54 7.58 -15.11
N THR A 31 12.56 8.45 -15.02
CA THR A 31 12.56 9.75 -15.72
C THR A 31 12.50 9.61 -17.25
N ASP A 32 13.17 8.61 -17.81
CA ASP A 32 13.21 8.34 -19.25
C ASP A 32 11.84 7.96 -19.84
N TYR A 33 10.91 7.49 -18.99
CA TYR A 33 9.58 7.02 -19.40
C TYR A 33 8.45 7.93 -18.93
N GLY A 34 8.76 8.96 -18.12
CA GLY A 34 7.73 9.77 -17.45
C GLY A 34 6.86 8.97 -16.47
N VAL A 35 7.28 7.76 -16.08
CA VAL A 35 6.50 6.86 -15.22
C VAL A 35 6.86 7.07 -13.75
N LYS A 36 5.85 7.05 -12.89
CA LYS A 36 6.02 7.09 -11.43
C LYS A 36 5.33 5.91 -10.79
N VAL A 37 6.02 5.24 -9.87
CA VAL A 37 5.48 4.11 -9.09
C VAL A 37 5.47 4.51 -7.62
N MET A 38 4.29 4.52 -7.02
CA MET A 38 4.11 4.80 -5.60
C MET A 38 3.81 3.51 -4.83
N LEU A 39 4.63 3.21 -3.82
CA LEU A 39 4.34 2.18 -2.84
C LEU A 39 3.82 2.82 -1.55
N ASN A 40 2.52 2.73 -1.32
CA ASN A 40 1.85 3.17 -0.10
C ASN A 40 1.54 1.96 0.79
N ARG A 41 2.14 1.88 1.99
CA ARG A 41 1.93 0.75 2.91
C ARG A 41 0.66 0.96 3.74
N ASN A 42 -0.49 0.79 3.12
CA ASN A 42 -1.78 0.72 3.80
C ASN A 42 -2.29 -0.74 3.80
N VAL A 43 -1.88 -1.52 4.80
CA VAL A 43 -2.10 -2.98 4.80
C VAL A 43 -3.57 -3.39 4.98
N PHE A 44 -4.43 -2.51 5.50
CA PHE A 44 -5.87 -2.75 5.69
C PHE A 44 -6.76 -1.96 4.73
N LEU A 45 -6.18 -1.06 3.92
CA LEU A 45 -6.86 -0.08 3.05
C LEU A 45 -7.69 0.97 3.81
N VAL A 46 -8.32 0.58 4.91
CA VAL A 46 -9.04 1.45 5.84
C VAL A 46 -8.12 2.03 6.92
N ASP A 47 -8.61 3.03 7.63
CA ASP A 47 -7.81 3.80 8.57
C ASP A 47 -7.63 3.09 9.92
N VAL A 48 -6.39 3.06 10.41
CA VAL A 48 -6.07 2.79 11.83
C VAL A 48 -5.69 4.11 12.47
N VAL A 49 -6.52 4.59 13.39
CA VAL A 49 -6.30 5.86 14.09
C VAL A 49 -5.99 5.62 15.56
N ARG A 50 -5.25 6.53 16.20
CA ARG A 50 -5.07 6.51 17.65
C ARG A 50 -6.04 7.53 18.26
N ASP A 51 -6.90 7.05 19.15
CA ASP A 51 -7.80 7.87 19.96
C ASP A 51 -7.52 7.64 21.46
N ASP A 52 -8.34 8.23 22.33
CA ASP A 52 -8.20 8.13 23.78
C ASP A 52 -8.38 6.70 24.31
N LYS A 53 -9.10 5.83 23.58
CA LYS A 53 -9.33 4.44 23.95
C LYS A 53 -8.17 3.55 23.50
N GLY A 54 -7.49 3.88 22.40
CA GLY A 54 -6.33 3.17 21.88
C GLY A 54 -6.20 3.28 20.36
N ARG A 55 -5.64 2.26 19.73
CA ARG A 55 -5.58 2.15 18.26
C ARG A 55 -6.92 1.57 17.77
N VAL A 56 -7.61 2.26 16.87
CA VAL A 56 -8.92 1.86 16.37
C VAL A 56 -8.84 1.62 14.88
N LEU A 57 -9.15 0.40 14.45
CA LEU A 57 -9.37 0.05 13.04
C LEU A 57 -10.78 0.50 12.66
N LYS A 58 -10.90 1.58 11.89
CA LYS A 58 -12.19 2.12 11.43
C LYS A 58 -12.52 1.49 10.10
N LEU A 59 -13.45 0.52 10.10
CA LEU A 59 -13.75 -0.25 8.90
C LEU A 59 -14.46 0.55 7.82
N ASP A 60 -15.03 1.72 8.15
CA ASP A 60 -15.83 2.59 7.29
C ASP A 60 -15.10 3.90 6.92
N SER A 61 -13.76 3.93 7.03
CA SER A 61 -12.96 5.13 6.80
C SER A 61 -11.76 4.87 5.90
N ILE A 62 -11.67 5.62 4.81
CA ILE A 62 -10.54 5.61 3.84
C ILE A 62 -9.92 7.01 3.67
N VAL A 63 -9.87 7.81 4.74
CA VAL A 63 -9.26 9.16 4.73
C VAL A 63 -7.81 9.09 4.27
N GLY A 64 -7.08 8.03 4.64
CA GLY A 64 -5.74 7.75 4.14
C GLY A 64 -5.66 7.66 2.61
N GLY A 65 -6.74 7.22 1.96
CA GLY A 65 -6.90 7.09 0.51
C GLY A 65 -6.93 8.41 -0.26
N LYS A 66 -6.93 9.57 0.41
CA LYS A 66 -6.69 10.87 -0.25
C LYS A 66 -5.39 10.91 -1.06
N LEU A 67 -4.38 10.10 -0.67
CA LEU A 67 -3.13 9.95 -1.43
C LEU A 67 -3.30 9.27 -2.79
N TRP A 68 -4.40 8.55 -3.01
CA TRP A 68 -4.63 7.79 -4.24
C TRP A 68 -5.31 8.61 -5.33
N LYS A 69 -5.78 9.82 -5.01
CA LYS A 69 -6.43 10.70 -5.98
C LYS A 69 -5.45 11.13 -7.06
N GLY A 70 -5.89 11.06 -8.32
CA GLY A 70 -5.08 11.44 -9.48
C GLY A 70 -4.04 10.40 -9.90
N ILE A 71 -4.06 9.19 -9.32
CA ILE A 71 -3.26 8.06 -9.80
C ILE A 71 -3.99 7.37 -10.95
N ASP A 72 -3.30 7.11 -12.06
CA ASP A 72 -3.88 6.50 -13.27
C ASP A 72 -4.24 5.02 -13.09
N MET A 73 -3.49 4.30 -12.24
CA MET A 73 -3.69 2.88 -11.96
C MET A 73 -3.44 2.57 -10.49
N LEU A 74 -4.41 1.94 -9.83
CA LEU A 74 -4.31 1.49 -8.45
C LEU A 74 -4.29 -0.04 -8.41
N ILE A 75 -3.31 -0.59 -7.68
CA ILE A 75 -3.19 -2.03 -7.43
C ILE A 75 -3.23 -2.21 -5.92
N PHE A 76 -4.35 -2.75 -5.42
CA PHE A 76 -4.52 -3.06 -4.01
C PHE A 76 -4.19 -4.52 -3.73
N ASN A 77 -3.50 -4.77 -2.63
CA ASN A 77 -3.30 -6.11 -2.09
C ASN A 77 -3.43 -6.04 -0.56
N THR A 78 -4.42 -6.75 -0.03
CA THR A 78 -4.70 -6.82 1.40
C THR A 78 -5.21 -8.20 1.77
N TRP A 79 -4.66 -8.79 2.85
CA TRP A 79 -5.13 -10.02 3.50
C TRP A 79 -4.18 -10.42 4.64
N HIS A 80 -2.88 -10.46 4.35
CA HIS A 80 -1.86 -11.08 5.21
C HIS A 80 -1.87 -10.62 6.68
N TRP A 81 -2.24 -9.36 6.94
CA TRP A 81 -2.24 -8.78 8.28
C TRP A 81 -3.58 -8.88 9.02
N TRP A 82 -4.68 -9.19 8.31
CA TRP A 82 -6.02 -9.25 8.90
C TRP A 82 -6.14 -10.32 9.98
N ASN A 83 -5.49 -11.47 9.78
CA ASN A 83 -5.58 -12.60 10.70
C ASN A 83 -4.71 -12.47 11.96
N ARG A 84 -4.03 -11.34 12.17
CA ARG A 84 -3.20 -11.13 13.37
C ARG A 84 -4.08 -10.98 14.63
N ARG A 85 -3.61 -11.59 15.71
CA ARG A 85 -4.20 -11.58 17.05
C ARG A 85 -3.11 -11.38 18.11
N GLY A 86 -3.51 -10.97 19.32
CA GLY A 86 -2.60 -10.76 20.45
C GLY A 86 -1.63 -9.59 20.22
N VAL A 87 -0.38 -9.74 20.67
CA VAL A 87 0.65 -8.68 20.61
C VAL A 87 0.93 -8.20 19.18
N GLY A 88 0.73 -9.06 18.18
CA GLY A 88 0.92 -8.71 16.77
C GLY A 88 -0.23 -7.92 16.15
N GLN A 89 -1.34 -7.70 16.86
CA GLN A 89 -2.50 -6.97 16.36
C GLN A 89 -2.21 -5.46 16.32
N PRO A 90 -2.33 -4.81 15.15
CA PRO A 90 -2.00 -3.39 15.01
C PRO A 90 -3.10 -2.44 15.50
N TRP A 91 -4.26 -2.97 15.92
CA TRP A 91 -5.36 -2.22 16.54
C TRP A 91 -5.75 -2.84 17.89
N ASP A 92 -6.37 -2.04 18.74
CA ASP A 92 -6.90 -2.41 20.06
C ASP A 92 -8.43 -2.55 20.05
N TYR A 93 -9.10 -1.89 19.09
CA TYR A 93 -10.55 -1.90 18.87
C TYR A 93 -10.87 -1.84 17.37
N ILE A 94 -12.09 -2.24 17.01
CA ILE A 94 -12.65 -2.15 15.66
C ILE A 94 -13.89 -1.26 15.73
N GLN A 95 -14.03 -0.31 14.81
CA GLN A 95 -15.17 0.59 14.73
C GLN A 95 -15.90 0.43 13.39
N VAL A 96 -17.23 0.44 13.46
CA VAL A 96 -18.14 0.48 12.30
C VAL A 96 -19.20 1.54 12.58
N GLY A 97 -19.23 2.64 11.81
CA GLY A 97 -20.09 3.78 12.11
C GLY A 97 -19.80 4.33 13.50
N ASN A 98 -20.81 4.33 14.36
CA ASN A 98 -20.70 4.80 15.74
C ASN A 98 -20.45 3.67 16.76
N GLU A 99 -20.41 2.41 16.32
CA GLU A 99 -20.26 1.26 17.20
C GLU A 99 -18.79 0.85 17.31
N THR A 100 -18.32 0.64 18.54
CA THR A 100 -16.94 0.22 18.83
C THR A 100 -16.93 -1.14 19.49
N TYR A 101 -16.14 -2.04 18.92
CA TYR A 101 -16.00 -3.44 19.32
C TYR A 101 -14.58 -3.71 19.82
N LYS A 102 -14.44 -4.57 20.83
CA LYS A 102 -13.09 -4.98 21.28
C LYS A 102 -12.37 -5.80 20.21
N ASP A 103 -13.11 -6.68 19.54
CA ASP A 103 -12.64 -7.47 18.41
C ASP A 103 -13.84 -7.91 17.55
N MET A 104 -13.57 -8.43 16.36
CA MET A 104 -14.58 -8.90 15.40
C MET A 104 -14.10 -10.16 14.68
N ASP A 105 -15.01 -10.96 14.12
CA ASP A 105 -14.65 -11.97 13.14
C ASP A 105 -13.85 -11.35 11.97
N ARG A 106 -12.78 -12.03 11.54
CA ARG A 106 -11.84 -11.48 10.56
C ARG A 106 -12.41 -11.41 9.16
N MET A 107 -13.24 -12.38 8.78
CA MET A 107 -13.90 -12.38 7.49
C MET A 107 -14.95 -11.29 7.44
N ALA A 108 -15.76 -11.15 8.50
CA ALA A 108 -16.73 -10.06 8.60
C ALA A 108 -16.07 -8.67 8.59
N ALA A 109 -14.96 -8.49 9.29
CA ALA A 109 -14.22 -7.24 9.29
C ALA A 109 -13.62 -6.93 7.91
N PHE A 110 -13.04 -7.94 7.26
CA PHE A 110 -12.46 -7.83 5.91
C PHE A 110 -13.53 -7.46 4.87
N GLU A 111 -14.66 -8.17 4.87
CA GLU A 111 -15.79 -7.90 3.97
C GLU A 111 -16.31 -6.46 4.13
N ARG A 112 -16.45 -5.98 5.36
CA ARG A 112 -16.90 -4.60 5.63
C ARG A 112 -15.91 -3.57 5.10
N ALA A 113 -14.61 -3.77 5.33
CA ALA A 113 -13.59 -2.84 4.86
C ALA A 113 -13.47 -2.77 3.34
N LEU A 114 -13.75 -3.88 2.63
CA LEU A 114 -13.78 -3.88 1.17
C LEU A 114 -15.02 -3.19 0.59
N ASN A 115 -16.09 -3.06 1.37
CA ASN A 115 -17.35 -2.41 0.98
C ASN A 115 -17.42 -0.92 1.38
N THR A 116 -16.31 -0.33 1.80
CA THR A 116 -16.19 1.08 2.22
C THR A 116 -15.83 2.00 1.06
#